data_AF-S5XXE1-F1
#
_entry.id   AF-S5XXE1-F1
#
_cell.length_a   1.000
_cell.length_b   1.000
_cell.length_c   1.000
_cell.angle_alpha   90.00
_cell.angle_beta   90.00
_cell.angle_gamma   90.00
#
_symmetry.space_group_name_H-M   'P 1'
#
loop_
_entity.id
_entity.type
_entity.pdbx_description
1 polymer ?
#
loop_
_entity_poly.entity_id
_entity_poly.type
_entity_poly.pdbx_seq_one_letter_code
_entity_poly.pdbx_strand_id
1 'polypeptide(L)'
;MLTGFVLFYVGAVLSLNGLWLMGKIEDREIVVINIVVAALALGVVVHDGFFIGTAESIRNAALTLLFATTYLWVAYNRFSGVDGRGLGWFSLFVSITTVPVFLRAFIEAGSATDLWLAANWLAWGVLWFLYFLLLALRLPIQRQTAWVTLLTGIFTGWFPGFLLLDALI
;
A
#
# COMPACT_ATOMS: atom_id res chain seq x y z
N MET A 1 10.81 -6.81 13.08
CA MET A 1 10.32 -8.07 12.46
C MET A 1 8.93 -7.92 11.84
N LEU A 2 7.87 -7.51 12.59
CA LEU A 2 6.52 -7.38 12.02
C LEU A 2 6.44 -6.40 10.84
N THR A 3 7.07 -5.22 10.95
CA THR A 3 7.13 -4.24 9.85
C THR A 3 7.78 -4.81 8.60
N GLY A 4 8.91 -5.53 8.74
CA GLY A 4 9.58 -6.18 7.61
C GLY A 4 8.69 -7.23 6.93
N PHE A 5 7.98 -8.03 7.73
CA PHE A 5 7.02 -9.02 7.22
C PHE A 5 5.88 -8.36 6.41
N VAL A 6 5.29 -7.29 6.93
CA VAL A 6 4.23 -6.53 6.23
C VAL A 6 4.78 -5.91 4.96
N LEU A 7 5.91 -5.21 5.02
CA LEU A 7 6.50 -4.53 3.87
C LEU A 7 6.92 -5.49 2.77
N PHE A 8 7.43 -6.67 3.12
CA PHE A 8 7.78 -7.70 2.14
C PHE A 8 6.56 -8.08 1.28
N TYR A 9 5.42 -8.35 1.92
CA TYR A 9 4.19 -8.70 1.21
C TYR A 9 3.54 -7.50 0.51
N VAL A 10 3.59 -6.29 1.10
CA VAL A 10 3.20 -5.04 0.42
C VAL A 10 4.01 -4.84 -0.86
N GLY A 11 5.30 -5.13 -0.82
CA GLY A 11 6.17 -5.11 -1.98
C GLY A 11 5.72 -6.08 -3.06
N ALA A 12 5.47 -7.33 -2.68
CA ALA A 12 4.98 -8.36 -3.61
C ALA A 12 3.67 -7.95 -4.29
N VAL A 13 2.66 -7.50 -3.53
CA VAL A 13 1.36 -7.11 -4.11
C VAL A 13 1.46 -5.87 -4.99
N LEU A 14 2.26 -4.87 -4.63
CA LEU A 14 2.46 -3.69 -5.48
C LEU A 14 3.23 -4.04 -6.75
N SER A 15 4.30 -4.83 -6.66
CA SER A 15 5.04 -5.26 -7.85
C SER A 15 4.16 -6.06 -8.81
N LEU A 16 3.36 -7.01 -8.29
CA LEU A 16 2.44 -7.77 -9.12
C LEU A 16 1.30 -6.92 -9.68
N ASN A 17 0.73 -5.98 -8.92
CA ASN A 17 -0.29 -5.05 -9.45
C ASN A 17 0.31 -4.13 -10.52
N GLY A 18 1.58 -3.72 -10.38
CA GLY A 18 2.29 -2.97 -11.41
C GLY A 18 2.42 -3.76 -12.71
N LEU A 19 2.83 -5.03 -12.63
CA LEU A 19 2.90 -5.94 -13.79
C LEU A 19 1.52 -6.21 -14.41
N TRP A 20 0.50 -6.39 -13.58
CA TRP A 20 -0.89 -6.53 -14.01
C TRP A 20 -1.38 -5.29 -14.78
N LEU A 21 -1.13 -4.08 -14.27
CA LEU A 21 -1.47 -2.83 -14.99
C LEU A 21 -0.73 -2.69 -16.33
N MET A 22 0.42 -3.34 -16.51
CA MET A 22 1.15 -3.43 -17.78
C MET A 22 0.64 -4.54 -18.72
N GLY A 23 -0.42 -5.26 -18.33
CA GLY A 23 -1.00 -6.36 -19.11
C GLY A 23 -0.13 -7.62 -19.11
N LYS A 24 0.70 -7.82 -18.07
CA LYS A 24 1.57 -9.02 -17.94
C LYS A 24 0.95 -10.15 -17.11
N ILE A 25 -0.14 -9.88 -16.42
CA ILE A 25 -0.89 -10.81 -15.56
C ILE A 25 -2.37 -10.64 -15.89
N GLU A 26 -3.15 -11.72 -15.88
CA GLU A 26 -4.59 -11.66 -16.16
C GLU A 26 -5.39 -11.09 -14.98
N ASP A 27 -6.57 -10.52 -15.26
CA ASP A 27 -7.40 -9.86 -14.25
C ASP A 27 -7.81 -10.78 -13.11
N ARG A 28 -8.12 -12.05 -13.37
CA ARG A 28 -8.54 -12.98 -12.31
C ARG A 28 -7.38 -13.47 -11.45
N GLU A 29 -6.17 -13.50 -11.99
CA GLU A 29 -4.98 -13.97 -11.28
C GLU A 29 -4.52 -12.98 -10.20
N ILE A 30 -4.67 -11.67 -10.45
CA ILE A 30 -4.22 -10.65 -9.49
C ILE A 30 -5.07 -10.61 -8.21
N VAL A 31 -6.27 -11.21 -8.24
CA VAL A 31 -7.16 -11.33 -7.07
C VAL A 31 -6.46 -12.04 -5.91
N VAL A 32 -5.68 -13.09 -6.19
CA VAL A 32 -5.09 -13.96 -5.17
C VAL A 32 -4.13 -13.18 -4.27
N ILE A 33 -3.15 -12.48 -4.86
CA ILE A 33 -2.16 -11.74 -4.06
C ILE A 33 -2.81 -10.60 -3.27
N ASN A 34 -3.80 -9.92 -3.87
CA ASN A 34 -4.51 -8.84 -3.19
C ASN A 34 -5.30 -9.35 -1.97
N ILE A 35 -5.95 -10.52 -2.06
CA ILE A 35 -6.62 -11.14 -0.91
C ILE A 35 -5.61 -11.57 0.16
N VAL A 36 -4.50 -12.20 -0.22
CA VAL A 36 -3.47 -12.65 0.73
C VAL A 36 -2.92 -11.48 1.54
N VAL A 37 -2.54 -10.39 0.86
CA VAL A 37 -1.96 -9.22 1.55
C VAL A 37 -3.01 -8.45 2.34
N ALA A 38 -4.25 -8.38 1.85
CA ALA A 38 -5.36 -7.85 2.62
C ALA A 38 -5.59 -8.64 3.92
N ALA A 39 -5.63 -9.97 3.86
CA ALA A 39 -5.84 -10.82 5.03
C ALA A 39 -4.71 -10.66 6.05
N LEU A 40 -3.46 -10.61 5.58
CA LEU A 40 -2.30 -10.31 6.42
C LEU A 40 -2.46 -8.95 7.11
N ALA A 41 -2.77 -7.90 6.35
CA ALA A 41 -2.92 -6.55 6.90
C ALA A 41 -4.11 -6.47 7.88
N LEU A 42 -5.23 -7.15 7.62
CA LEU A 42 -6.33 -7.26 8.56
C LEU A 42 -5.93 -7.98 9.85
N GLY A 43 -5.06 -8.99 9.78
CA GLY A 43 -4.47 -9.61 10.96
C GLY A 43 -3.71 -8.62 11.83
N VAL A 44 -2.92 -7.73 11.22
CA VAL A 44 -2.22 -6.64 11.91
C VAL A 44 -3.21 -5.64 12.52
N VAL A 45 -4.28 -5.28 11.79
CA VAL A 45 -5.35 -4.41 12.32
C VAL A 45 -6.00 -5.03 13.57
N VAL A 46 -6.27 -6.33 13.53
CA VAL A 46 -6.85 -7.05 14.67
C VAL A 46 -5.88 -7.05 15.86
N HIS A 47 -4.62 -7.40 15.62
CA HIS A 47 -3.57 -7.40 16.64
C HIS A 47 -3.39 -6.03 17.30
N ASP A 48 -3.09 -4.99 16.52
CA ASP A 48 -2.74 -3.68 17.04
C ASP A 48 -3.97 -2.92 17.58
N GLY A 49 -5.12 -3.06 16.92
CA GLY A 49 -6.32 -2.32 17.24
C GLY A 49 -7.12 -2.89 18.41
N PHE A 50 -7.16 -4.22 18.56
CA PHE A 50 -8.02 -4.88 19.55
C PHE A 50 -7.26 -5.62 20.65
N PHE A 51 -6.04 -6.12 20.38
CA PHE A 51 -5.25 -6.84 21.40
C PHE A 51 -4.25 -5.95 22.12
N ILE A 52 -3.55 -5.04 21.43
CA ILE A 52 -2.59 -4.11 22.07
C ILE A 52 -3.30 -2.89 22.67
N GLY A 53 -4.12 -2.19 21.88
CA GLY A 53 -5.02 -1.14 22.37
C GLY A 53 -4.37 0.15 22.90
N THR A 54 -3.09 0.43 22.62
CA THR A 54 -2.47 1.72 22.95
C THR A 54 -2.84 2.77 21.89
N ALA A 55 -2.71 4.06 22.21
CA ALA A 55 -2.98 5.13 21.25
C ALA A 55 -2.11 5.03 19.98
N GLU A 56 -0.87 4.54 20.12
CA GLU A 56 0.03 4.27 19.00
C GLU A 56 -0.39 3.04 18.20
N SER A 57 -0.71 1.92 18.85
CA SER A 57 -1.13 0.71 18.14
C SER A 57 -2.46 0.90 17.41
N ILE A 58 -3.42 1.61 18.02
CA ILE A 58 -4.69 1.95 17.36
C ILE A 58 -4.45 2.82 16.11
N ARG A 59 -3.50 3.75 16.18
CA ARG A 59 -3.10 4.56 15.00
C ARG A 59 -2.50 3.67 13.91
N ASN A 60 -1.60 2.75 14.27
CA ASN A 60 -1.00 1.82 13.33
C ASN A 60 -2.05 0.91 12.67
N ALA A 61 -3.01 0.41 13.45
CA ALA A 61 -4.14 -0.37 12.95
C ALA A 61 -5.00 0.46 11.98
N ALA A 62 -5.36 1.69 12.33
CA ALA A 62 -6.16 2.56 11.47
C ALA A 62 -5.48 2.83 10.12
N LEU A 63 -4.17 3.12 10.13
CA LEU A 63 -3.40 3.34 8.92
C LEU A 63 -3.22 2.06 8.09
N THR A 64 -2.97 0.92 8.74
CA THR A 64 -2.85 -0.39 8.07
C THR A 64 -4.16 -0.80 7.40
N LEU A 65 -5.30 -0.47 8.00
CA LEU A 65 -6.62 -0.75 7.45
C LEU A 65 -6.87 -0.03 6.10
N LEU A 66 -6.26 1.13 5.88
CA LEU A 66 -6.34 1.82 4.58
C LEU A 66 -5.74 0.97 3.44
N PHE A 67 -4.57 0.37 3.69
CA PHE A 67 -3.92 -0.52 2.74
C PHE A 67 -4.68 -1.83 2.58
N ALA A 68 -5.10 -2.45 3.68
CA ALA A 68 -5.92 -3.67 3.65
C ALA A 68 -7.19 -3.47 2.78
N THR A 69 -7.89 -2.36 3.00
CA THR A 69 -9.07 -1.98 2.24
C THR A 69 -8.75 -1.77 0.77
N THR A 70 -7.62 -1.11 0.46
CA THR A 70 -7.15 -0.92 -0.93
C THR A 70 -7.04 -2.26 -1.66
N TYR A 71 -6.32 -3.24 -1.07
CA TYR A 71 -6.11 -4.54 -1.71
C TYR A 71 -7.40 -5.35 -1.82
N LEU A 72 -8.25 -5.36 -0.79
CA LEU A 72 -9.58 -5.98 -0.90
C LEU A 72 -10.41 -5.38 -2.01
N TRP A 73 -10.37 -4.06 -2.17
CA TRP A 73 -11.13 -3.38 -3.20
C TRP A 73 -10.59 -3.67 -4.60
N VAL A 74 -9.26 -3.76 -4.77
CA VAL A 74 -8.66 -4.23 -6.03
C VAL A 74 -9.14 -5.65 -6.35
N ALA A 75 -9.04 -6.57 -5.39
CA ALA A 75 -9.51 -7.94 -5.56
C ALA A 75 -11.01 -8.02 -5.92
N TYR A 76 -11.85 -7.27 -5.20
CA TYR A 76 -13.28 -7.20 -5.47
C TYR A 76 -13.56 -6.66 -6.88
N ASN A 77 -12.92 -5.55 -7.28
CA ASN A 77 -13.13 -4.95 -8.60
C ASN A 77 -12.79 -5.93 -9.73
N ARG A 78 -11.73 -6.71 -9.57
CA ARG A 78 -11.30 -7.72 -10.53
C ARG A 78 -12.21 -8.94 -10.54
N PHE A 79 -12.69 -9.37 -9.39
CA PHE A 79 -13.61 -10.49 -9.28
C PHE A 79 -15.00 -10.18 -9.85
N SER A 80 -15.54 -9.00 -9.54
CA SER A 80 -16.91 -8.61 -9.89
C SER A 80 -17.03 -7.86 -11.22
N GLY A 81 -15.91 -7.48 -11.85
CA GLY A 81 -15.90 -6.74 -13.11
C GLY A 81 -16.44 -5.31 -13.02
N VAL A 82 -16.47 -4.72 -11.82
CA VAL A 82 -16.91 -3.33 -11.66
C VAL A 82 -15.83 -2.35 -12.12
N ASP A 83 -16.27 -1.12 -12.38
CA ASP A 83 -15.50 -0.15 -13.15
C ASP A 83 -14.33 0.52 -12.39
N GLY A 84 -14.21 0.30 -11.08
CA GLY A 84 -13.12 0.78 -10.23
C GLY A 84 -13.21 2.22 -9.70
N ARG A 85 -14.25 3.01 -10.03
CA ARG A 85 -14.33 4.42 -9.58
C ARG A 85 -14.38 4.58 -8.07
N GLY A 86 -15.04 3.65 -7.37
CA GLY A 86 -15.09 3.66 -5.89
C GLY A 86 -13.70 3.57 -5.27
N LEU A 87 -12.85 2.66 -5.76
CA LEU A 87 -11.45 2.58 -5.36
C LEU A 87 -10.68 3.86 -5.70
N GLY A 88 -10.95 4.49 -6.84
CA GLY A 88 -10.34 5.77 -7.21
C GLY A 88 -10.61 6.87 -6.18
N TRP A 89 -11.87 7.05 -5.75
CA TRP A 89 -12.22 8.03 -4.70
C TRP A 89 -11.64 7.67 -3.33
N PHE A 90 -11.66 6.38 -2.95
CA PHE A 90 -10.98 5.93 -1.75
C PHE A 90 -9.48 6.22 -1.81
N SER A 91 -8.87 6.11 -2.98
CA SER A 91 -7.44 6.41 -3.15
C SER A 91 -7.10 7.88 -2.95
N LEU A 92 -8.01 8.81 -3.30
CA LEU A 92 -7.84 10.22 -2.96
C LEU A 92 -7.86 10.44 -1.43
N PHE A 93 -8.78 9.79 -0.73
CA PHE A 93 -8.85 9.85 0.74
C PHE A 93 -7.54 9.36 1.39
N VAL A 94 -7.00 8.24 0.91
CA VAL A 94 -5.71 7.71 1.39
C VAL A 94 -4.59 8.71 1.10
N SER A 95 -4.51 9.23 -0.13
CA SER A 95 -3.47 10.19 -0.54
C SER A 95 -3.46 11.46 0.32
N ILE A 96 -4.63 12.02 0.63
CA ILE A 96 -4.74 13.18 1.52
C ILE A 96 -4.30 12.79 2.95
N THR A 97 -4.69 11.61 3.42
CA THR A 97 -4.35 11.12 4.76
C THR A 97 -2.85 10.90 4.93
N THR A 98 -2.12 10.48 3.89
CA THR A 98 -0.67 10.27 3.97
C THR A 98 0.12 11.56 4.18
N VAL A 99 -0.45 12.73 3.83
CA VAL A 99 0.25 14.03 3.98
C VAL A 99 0.61 14.33 5.44
N PRO A 100 -0.34 14.40 6.40
CA PRO A 100 0.02 14.61 7.81
C PRO A 100 0.84 13.46 8.41
N VAL A 101 0.66 12.23 7.93
CA VAL A 101 1.46 11.07 8.38
C VAL A 101 2.92 11.22 7.98
N PHE A 102 3.19 11.58 6.72
CA PHE A 102 4.51 11.90 6.22
C PHE A 102 5.16 13.05 7.00
N LEU A 103 4.45 14.17 7.14
CA LEU A 103 4.99 15.36 7.83
C LEU A 103 5.39 15.05 9.27
N ARG A 104 4.54 14.30 9.99
CA ARG A 104 4.85 13.85 11.34
C ARG A 104 6.09 12.96 11.37
N ALA A 105 6.11 11.92 10.54
CA ALA A 105 7.24 10.98 10.49
C ALA A 105 8.56 11.67 10.10
N PHE A 106 8.50 12.66 9.21
CA PHE A 106 9.66 13.44 8.79
C PHE A 106 10.22 14.32 9.92
N ILE A 107 9.34 14.98 10.69
CA ILE A 107 9.74 15.81 11.84
C ILE A 107 10.31 14.94 12.98
N GLU A 108 9.73 13.76 13.19
CA GLU A 108 10.15 12.82 14.25
C GLU A 108 11.39 11.98 13.84
N ALA A 109 11.85 12.05 12.58
CA ALA A 109 12.92 11.22 12.07
C ALA A 109 14.27 11.52 12.76
N GLY A 110 14.84 10.52 13.44
CA GLY A 110 16.14 10.61 14.10
C GLY A 110 17.27 9.90 13.36
N SER A 111 16.93 9.05 12.38
CA SER A 111 17.88 8.22 11.64
C SER A 111 17.60 8.20 10.13
N ALA A 112 18.54 7.68 9.34
CA ALA A 112 18.35 7.47 7.91
C ALA A 112 17.19 6.50 7.61
N THR A 113 17.00 5.48 8.45
CA THR A 113 15.89 4.52 8.35
C THR A 113 14.54 5.19 8.61
N ASP A 114 14.46 6.08 9.62
CA ASP A 114 13.23 6.83 9.91
C ASP A 114 12.89 7.80 8.77
N LEU A 115 13.91 8.47 8.22
CA LEU A 115 13.74 9.37 7.09
C LEU A 115 13.26 8.62 5.84
N TRP A 116 13.78 7.41 5.61
CA TRP A 116 13.32 6.53 4.54
C TRP A 116 11.87 6.07 4.76
N LEU A 117 11.49 5.68 5.98
CA LEU A 117 10.10 5.34 6.32
C LEU A 117 9.16 6.54 6.12
N ALA A 118 9.59 7.75 6.48
CA ALA A 118 8.84 8.96 6.18
C ALA A 118 8.68 9.14 4.66
N ALA A 119 9.75 9.05 3.89
CA ALA A 119 9.72 9.18 2.43
C ALA A 119 8.78 8.14 1.76
N ASN A 120 8.66 6.94 2.32
CA ASN A 120 7.70 5.93 1.84
C ASN A 120 6.25 6.42 1.93
N TRP A 121 5.85 7.10 3.01
CA TRP A 121 4.52 7.67 3.14
C TRP A 121 4.21 8.69 2.04
N LEU A 122 5.21 9.49 1.66
CA LEU A 122 5.08 10.41 0.53
C LEU A 122 4.94 9.66 -0.81
N ALA A 123 5.76 8.64 -1.04
CA ALA A 123 5.70 7.82 -2.25
C ALA A 123 4.35 7.09 -2.38
N TRP A 124 3.83 6.55 -1.29
CA TRP A 124 2.49 5.96 -1.24
C TRP A 124 1.41 7.02 -1.47
N GLY A 125 1.52 8.20 -0.86
CA GLY A 125 0.58 9.30 -1.13
C GLY A 125 0.47 9.66 -2.61
N VAL A 126 1.61 9.74 -3.31
CA VAL A 126 1.67 9.98 -4.75
C VAL A 126 1.06 8.82 -5.53
N LEU A 127 1.38 7.57 -5.20
CA LEU A 127 0.85 6.39 -5.88
C LEU A 127 -0.69 6.32 -5.77
N TRP A 128 -1.25 6.52 -4.58
CA TRP A 128 -2.70 6.53 -4.39
C TRP A 128 -3.37 7.71 -5.09
N PHE A 129 -2.70 8.86 -5.20
CA PHE A 129 -3.19 9.96 -6.04
C PHE A 129 -3.25 9.57 -7.52
N LEU A 130 -2.24 8.86 -8.04
CA LEU A 130 -2.27 8.34 -9.42
C LEU A 130 -3.42 7.34 -9.63
N TYR A 131 -3.75 6.51 -8.63
CA TYR A 131 -4.93 5.64 -8.69
C TYR A 131 -6.24 6.44 -8.74
N PHE A 132 -6.35 7.55 -8.00
CA PHE A 132 -7.49 8.46 -8.12
C PHE A 132 -7.62 9.03 -9.54
N LEU A 133 -6.53 9.58 -10.07
CA LEU A 133 -6.50 10.14 -11.43
C LEU A 133 -6.87 9.09 -12.49
N LEU A 134 -6.32 7.87 -12.36
CA LEU A 134 -6.57 6.76 -13.28
C LEU A 134 -8.01 6.23 -13.20
N LEU A 135 -8.49 5.93 -11.99
CA LEU A 135 -9.72 5.17 -11.79
C LEU A 135 -10.95 6.06 -11.67
N ALA A 136 -10.87 7.16 -10.90
CA ALA A 136 -12.01 8.06 -10.68
C ALA A 136 -12.11 9.10 -11.81
N LEU A 137 -11.01 9.78 -12.14
CA LEU A 137 -10.99 10.81 -13.19
C LEU A 137 -10.80 10.25 -14.60
N ARG A 138 -10.53 8.94 -14.74
CA ARG A 138 -10.37 8.26 -16.03
C ARG A 138 -9.28 8.87 -16.93
N LEU A 139 -8.24 9.43 -16.32
CA LEU A 139 -7.12 9.96 -17.10
C LEU A 139 -6.34 8.80 -17.74
N PRO A 140 -5.86 8.94 -19.00
CA PRO A 140 -5.18 7.88 -19.74
C PRO A 140 -3.72 7.73 -19.30
N ILE A 141 -3.49 7.53 -18.00
CA ILE A 141 -2.16 7.46 -17.37
C ILE A 141 -1.78 6.05 -16.89
N GLN A 142 -2.46 5.01 -17.40
CA GLN A 142 -2.29 3.63 -16.94
C GLN A 142 -0.82 3.18 -16.95
N ARG A 143 -0.06 3.50 -18.01
CA ARG A 143 1.35 3.12 -18.12
C ARG A 143 2.21 3.76 -17.04
N GLN A 144 1.99 5.04 -16.75
CA GLN A 144 2.70 5.79 -15.73
C GLN A 144 2.37 5.23 -14.35
N THR A 145 1.08 5.05 -14.04
CA THR A 145 0.63 4.45 -12.77
C THR A 145 1.19 3.04 -12.60
N ALA A 146 1.27 2.24 -13.66
CA ALA A 146 1.84 0.90 -13.61
C ALA A 146 3.33 0.90 -13.22
N TRP A 147 4.13 1.76 -13.85
CA TRP A 147 5.56 1.91 -13.51
C TRP A 147 5.74 2.41 -12.08
N VAL A 148 4.98 3.42 -11.66
CA VAL A 148 5.07 3.92 -10.28
C VAL A 148 4.65 2.85 -9.29
N THR A 149 3.59 2.08 -9.56
CA THR A 149 3.17 0.96 -8.69
C THR A 149 4.29 -0.08 -8.56
N LEU A 150 4.90 -0.47 -9.69
CA LEU A 150 5.97 -1.46 -9.72
C LEU A 150 7.21 -0.99 -8.93
N LEU A 151 7.69 0.22 -9.22
CA LEU A 151 8.88 0.78 -8.57
C LEU A 151 8.64 1.01 -7.08
N THR A 152 7.48 1.53 -6.70
CA THR A 152 7.09 1.67 -5.29
C THR A 152 7.06 0.30 -4.61
N GLY A 153 6.52 -0.74 -5.25
CA GLY A 153 6.56 -2.10 -4.72
C GLY A 153 7.97 -2.61 -4.45
N ILE A 154 8.90 -2.36 -5.38
CA ILE A 154 10.30 -2.80 -5.23
C ILE A 154 11.02 -2.01 -4.13
N PHE A 155 10.99 -0.68 -4.18
CA PHE A 155 11.86 0.19 -3.38
C PHE A 155 11.29 0.63 -2.03
N THR A 156 9.98 0.50 -1.82
CA THR A 156 9.34 0.85 -0.54
C THR A 156 8.86 -0.38 0.24
N GLY A 157 8.71 -1.51 -0.44
CA GLY A 157 8.16 -2.75 0.14
C GLY A 157 9.12 -3.93 0.06
N TRP A 158 9.34 -4.47 -1.14
CA TRP A 158 9.95 -5.80 -1.32
C TRP A 158 11.40 -5.86 -0.82
N PHE A 159 12.28 -5.06 -1.44
CA PHE A 159 13.70 -5.10 -1.09
C PHE A 159 13.95 -4.63 0.36
N PRO A 160 13.39 -3.50 0.82
CA PRO A 160 13.55 -3.07 2.22
C PRO A 160 12.90 -4.01 3.23
N GLY A 161 11.73 -4.57 2.91
CA GLY A 161 11.03 -5.54 3.76
C GLY A 161 11.85 -6.81 3.96
N PHE A 162 12.51 -7.29 2.91
CA PHE A 162 13.47 -8.39 3.00
C PHE A 162 14.66 -8.03 3.90
N LEU A 163 15.28 -6.87 3.73
CA LEU A 163 16.41 -6.45 4.58
C LEU A 163 16.02 -6.31 6.07
N LEU A 164 14.82 -5.80 6.36
CA LEU A 164 14.28 -5.69 7.73
C LEU A 164 13.96 -7.05 8.36
N LEU A 165 13.65 -8.08 7.56
CA LEU A 165 13.43 -9.44 8.06
C LEU A 165 14.75 -10.09 8.48
N ASP A 166 15.81 -9.85 7.71
CA ASP A 166 17.16 -10.36 7.99
C ASP A 166 17.95 -9.47 8.98
N ALA A 167 17.32 -8.42 9.52
CA ALA A 167 17.92 -7.44 10.43
C ALA A 167 19.20 -6.78 9.86
N LEU A 168 19.23 -6.59 8.54
CA LEU A 168 20.34 -5.96 7.82
C LEU A 168 20.24 -4.42 7.82
N ILE A 169 19.05 -3.89 8.11
CA ILE A 169 18.75 -2.46 8.31
C ILE A 169 17.73 -2.25 9.43
#